data_AF-A0A1L9PJZ3-F1
#
_entry.id   AF-A0A1L9PJZ3-F1
#
_cell.length_a   1.000
_cell.length_b   1.000
_cell.length_c   1.000
_cell.angle_alpha   90.00
_cell.angle_beta   90.00
_cell.angle_gamma   90.00
#
_symmetry.space_group_name_H-M   'P 1'
#
loop_
_entity.id
_entity.type
_entity.pdbx_description
1 polymer ?
#
loop_
_entity_poly.entity_id
_entity_poly.type
_entity_poly.pdbx_seq_one_letter_code
_entity_poly.pdbx_strand_id
1 'polypeptide(L)'
;MTLRHIIRDILRPLCILIENTLEKTPAAQKLRRLQHRLFGLTVTEWRMLNIYLSCRETMDTGVQRQGWISAEITRLEEKLSGLEFNESDPEIVELAIEWWEMCEEGIENMDFCDQTLGLLREAQRGLAHTPVYRGLYDTRGKKGMGHWSSWLRARCAKAGGCCGRPCQCCRRERDHLFKMWRGHCTDACRCCMEHAGVDVSAGSLDCTPGLAFDIGPGKEHKEGRMLVKSLVWGG
;
A
#
# COMPACT_ATOMS: atom_id res chain seq x y z
N MET A 1 14.16 25.79 9.75
CA MET A 1 13.01 26.11 8.88
C MET A 1 13.45 27.20 7.90
N THR A 2 13.13 27.11 6.60
CA THR A 2 13.63 28.07 5.59
C THR A 2 12.61 29.17 5.29
N LEU A 3 13.04 30.31 4.73
CA LEU A 3 12.15 31.44 4.36
C LEU A 3 10.99 31.00 3.46
N ARG A 4 11.24 30.11 2.48
CA ARG A 4 10.17 29.57 1.62
C ARG A 4 9.12 28.78 2.40
N HIS A 5 9.50 28.08 3.46
CA HIS A 5 8.57 27.31 4.29
C HIS A 5 7.73 28.24 5.19
N ILE A 6 8.33 29.34 5.68
CA ILE A 6 7.60 30.38 6.40
C ILE A 6 6.54 31.02 5.51
N ILE A 7 6.93 31.44 4.29
CA ILE A 7 6.00 32.03 3.32
C ILE A 7 4.87 31.05 2.97
N ARG A 8 5.20 29.78 2.72
CA ARG A 8 4.22 28.72 2.47
C ARG A 8 3.18 28.64 3.59
N ASP A 9 3.65 28.67 4.83
CA ASP A 9 2.78 28.47 5.99
C ASP A 9 1.88 29.71 6.23
N ILE A 10 2.38 30.92 5.95
CA ILE A 10 1.58 32.15 5.93
C ILE A 10 0.51 32.11 4.83
N LEU A 11 0.87 31.67 3.63
CA LEU A 11 -0.03 31.63 2.47
C LEU A 11 -1.00 30.43 2.49
N ARG A 12 -0.77 29.45 3.36
CA ARG A 12 -1.54 28.19 3.39
C ARG A 12 -3.06 28.39 3.48
N PRO A 13 -3.62 29.24 4.37
CA PRO A 13 -5.06 29.41 4.47
C PRO A 13 -5.67 29.92 3.15
N LEU A 14 -4.98 30.87 2.49
CA LEU A 14 -5.39 31.40 1.20
C LEU A 14 -5.32 30.33 0.10
N CYS A 15 -4.23 29.55 0.05
CA CYS A 15 -4.11 28.46 -0.91
C CYS A 15 -5.22 27.41 -0.73
N ILE A 16 -5.57 27.05 0.51
CA ILE A 16 -6.67 26.11 0.79
C ILE A 16 -8.00 26.70 0.35
N LEU A 17 -8.26 27.98 0.61
CA LEU A 17 -9.48 28.65 0.17
C LEU A 17 -9.63 28.59 -1.36
N ILE A 18 -8.57 28.91 -2.10
CA ILE A 18 -8.56 28.84 -3.56
C ILE A 18 -8.72 27.39 -4.04
N GLU A 19 -8.04 26.42 -3.42
CA GLU A 19 -8.19 24.99 -3.74
C GLU A 19 -9.65 24.53 -3.59
N ASN A 20 -10.34 24.94 -2.53
CA ASN A 20 -11.73 24.59 -2.27
C ASN A 20 -12.66 25.18 -3.34
N THR A 21 -12.42 26.43 -3.77
CA THR A 21 -13.17 27.02 -4.91
C THR A 21 -12.95 26.24 -6.21
N LEU A 22 -11.77 25.62 -6.37
CA LEU A 22 -11.38 24.87 -7.56
C LEU A 22 -11.66 23.36 -7.47
N GLU A 23 -12.22 22.86 -6.36
CA GLU A 23 -12.16 21.45 -5.97
C GLU A 23 -12.72 20.48 -7.02
N LYS A 24 -13.73 20.90 -7.81
CA LYS A 24 -14.34 20.08 -8.86
C LYS A 24 -13.57 20.10 -10.19
N THR A 25 -12.40 20.74 -10.24
CA THR A 25 -11.65 20.95 -11.47
C THR A 25 -10.22 20.39 -11.36
N PRO A 26 -9.59 20.01 -12.49
CA PRO A 26 -8.15 19.71 -12.53
C PRO A 26 -7.26 20.87 -12.06
N ALA A 27 -7.79 22.10 -11.95
CA ALA A 27 -7.02 23.27 -11.53
C ALA A 27 -6.60 23.21 -10.07
N ALA A 28 -7.40 22.61 -9.17
CA ALA A 28 -7.00 22.41 -7.77
C ALA A 28 -5.71 21.57 -7.68
N GLN A 29 -5.61 20.50 -8.49
CA GLN A 29 -4.43 19.64 -8.52
C GLN A 29 -3.21 20.34 -9.13
N LYS A 30 -3.40 21.17 -10.16
CA LYS A 30 -2.34 22.02 -10.72
C LYS A 30 -1.81 23.01 -9.67
N LEU A 31 -2.71 23.61 -8.88
CA LEU A 31 -2.35 24.55 -7.82
C LEU A 31 -1.57 23.86 -6.68
N ARG A 32 -1.98 22.67 -6.24
CA ARG A 32 -1.24 21.88 -5.23
C ARG A 32 0.17 21.52 -5.72
N ARG A 33 0.29 21.11 -6.98
CA ARG A 33 1.59 20.82 -7.61
C ARG A 33 2.45 22.07 -7.74
N LEU A 34 1.86 23.23 -8.03
CA LEU A 34 2.55 24.52 -8.05
C LEU A 34 3.09 24.88 -6.65
N GLN A 35 2.26 24.78 -5.62
CA GLN A 35 2.68 25.00 -4.22
C GLN A 35 3.86 24.09 -3.85
N HIS A 36 3.77 22.79 -4.14
CA HIS A 36 4.88 21.87 -3.87
C HIS A 36 6.15 22.23 -4.65
N ARG A 37 6.04 22.68 -5.90
CA ARG A 37 7.18 23.12 -6.70
C ARG A 37 7.85 24.39 -6.14
N LEU A 38 7.06 25.35 -5.67
CA LEU A 38 7.58 26.64 -5.17
C LEU A 38 8.17 26.50 -3.77
N PHE A 39 7.47 25.80 -2.88
CA PHE A 39 7.82 25.77 -1.46
C PHE A 39 8.49 24.47 -1.01
N GLY A 40 8.26 23.37 -1.73
CA GLY A 40 8.76 22.05 -1.37
C GLY A 40 8.18 21.52 -0.05
N LEU A 41 8.77 20.41 0.38
CA LEU A 41 8.58 19.86 1.72
C LEU A 41 9.78 20.22 2.61
N THR A 42 9.58 20.21 3.92
CA THR A 42 10.66 20.21 4.92
C THR A 42 11.34 18.83 4.97
N VAL A 43 12.47 18.71 5.66
CA VAL A 43 13.15 17.42 5.86
C VAL A 43 12.21 16.43 6.58
N THR A 44 11.53 16.89 7.64
CA THR A 44 10.55 16.08 8.38
C THR A 44 9.38 15.66 7.49
N GLU A 45 8.83 16.57 6.69
CA GLU A 45 7.74 16.24 5.77
C GLU A 45 8.18 15.26 4.67
N TRP A 46 9.41 15.36 4.17
CA TRP A 46 9.97 14.35 3.24
C TRP A 46 10.07 12.98 3.90
N ARG A 47 10.57 12.92 5.14
CA ARG A 47 10.63 11.67 5.91
C ARG A 47 9.23 11.07 6.10
N MET A 48 8.24 11.89 6.44
CA MET A 48 6.85 11.42 6.59
C MET A 48 6.27 10.94 5.26
N LEU A 49 6.56 11.61 4.14
CA LEU A 49 6.13 11.12 2.82
C LEU A 49 6.77 9.78 2.47
N ASN A 50 8.05 9.58 2.82
CA ASN A 50 8.74 8.32 2.59
C ASN A 50 8.08 7.19 3.40
N ILE A 51 7.89 7.39 4.72
CA ILE A 51 7.19 6.46 5.60
C ILE A 51 5.79 6.15 5.03
N TYR A 52 5.03 7.18 4.64
CA TYR A 52 3.69 7.00 4.10
C TYR A 52 3.66 6.09 2.86
N LEU A 53 4.59 6.31 1.92
CA LEU A 53 4.65 5.53 0.68
C LEU A 53 5.18 4.11 0.93
N SER A 54 6.20 3.96 1.79
CA SER A 54 6.71 2.67 2.25
C SER A 54 5.62 1.83 2.90
N CYS A 55 4.94 2.37 3.93
CA CYS A 55 3.86 1.67 4.62
C CYS A 55 2.72 1.31 3.65
N ARG A 56 2.48 2.12 2.60
CA ARG A 56 1.50 1.75 1.58
C ARG A 56 1.93 0.53 0.76
N GLU A 57 3.15 0.48 0.25
CA GLU A 57 3.64 -0.69 -0.50
C GLU A 57 3.69 -1.94 0.40
N THR A 58 4.05 -1.75 1.67
CA THR A 58 4.10 -2.79 2.71
C THR A 58 2.72 -3.36 3.03
N MET A 59 1.72 -2.49 3.18
CA MET A 59 0.33 -2.91 3.34
C MET A 59 -0.21 -3.64 2.12
N ASP A 60 0.22 -3.29 0.90
CA ASP A 60 -0.18 -4.05 -0.30
C ASP A 60 0.25 -5.53 -0.16
N THR A 61 1.43 -5.81 0.41
CA THR A 61 1.90 -7.17 0.74
C THR A 61 1.05 -7.83 1.83
N GLY A 62 0.90 -7.21 3.01
CA GLY A 62 0.17 -7.82 4.13
C GLY A 62 -1.30 -8.11 3.83
N VAL A 63 -1.98 -7.22 3.09
CA VAL A 63 -3.37 -7.42 2.67
C VAL A 63 -3.51 -8.56 1.67
N GLN A 64 -2.53 -8.74 0.79
CA GLN A 64 -2.54 -9.85 -0.18
C GLN A 64 -2.22 -11.19 0.47
N ARG A 65 -1.26 -11.19 1.40
CA ARG A 65 -0.94 -12.33 2.23
C ARG A 65 -2.15 -12.76 3.05
N GLN A 66 -2.87 -11.82 3.68
CA GLN A 66 -4.09 -12.13 4.44
C GLN A 66 -5.11 -12.89 3.59
N GLY A 67 -5.32 -12.44 2.35
CA GLY A 67 -6.26 -13.11 1.45
C GLY A 67 -5.84 -14.54 1.08
N TRP A 68 -4.54 -14.84 1.08
CA TRP A 68 -4.06 -16.21 0.93
C TRP A 68 -4.24 -17.02 2.21
N ILE A 69 -3.76 -16.51 3.35
CA ILE A 69 -3.89 -17.17 4.67
C ILE A 69 -5.35 -17.53 4.95
N SER A 70 -6.27 -16.58 4.80
CA SER A 70 -7.69 -16.83 5.05
C SER A 70 -8.27 -17.90 4.13
N ALA A 71 -7.86 -17.95 2.85
CA ALA A 71 -8.31 -19.00 1.94
C ALA A 71 -7.72 -20.38 2.31
N GLU A 72 -6.49 -20.40 2.83
CA GLU A 72 -5.81 -21.64 3.21
C GLU A 72 -6.35 -22.21 4.53
N ILE A 73 -6.59 -21.35 5.52
CA ILE A 73 -7.30 -21.71 6.76
C ILE A 73 -8.65 -22.33 6.41
N THR A 74 -9.47 -21.68 5.59
CA THR A 74 -10.77 -22.24 5.18
C THR A 74 -10.63 -23.60 4.47
N ARG A 75 -9.64 -23.75 3.57
CA ARG A 75 -9.38 -25.04 2.91
C ARG A 75 -9.04 -26.14 3.92
N LEU A 76 -8.23 -25.82 4.93
CA LEU A 76 -7.81 -26.76 5.96
C LEU A 76 -8.95 -27.11 6.92
N GLU A 77 -9.76 -26.13 7.32
CA GLU A 77 -10.98 -26.33 8.11
C GLU A 77 -11.98 -27.26 7.41
N GLU A 78 -12.19 -27.05 6.12
CA GLU A 78 -13.09 -27.90 5.31
C GLU A 78 -12.58 -29.35 5.25
N LYS A 79 -11.26 -29.55 5.09
CA LYS A 79 -10.67 -30.90 5.10
C LYS A 79 -10.81 -31.57 6.47
N LEU A 80 -10.46 -30.87 7.55
CA LEU A 80 -10.54 -31.37 8.92
C LEU A 80 -11.97 -31.71 9.32
N SER A 81 -12.95 -30.86 8.94
CA SER A 81 -14.36 -31.07 9.26
C SER A 81 -14.95 -32.32 8.60
N GLY A 82 -14.33 -32.82 7.52
CA GLY A 82 -14.74 -34.04 6.83
C GLY A 82 -14.16 -35.33 7.42
N LEU A 83 -13.32 -35.24 8.46
CA LEU A 83 -12.61 -36.37 9.06
C LEU A 83 -13.10 -36.61 10.49
N GLU A 84 -13.17 -37.89 10.90
CA GLU A 84 -13.31 -38.22 12.33
C GLU A 84 -11.95 -38.06 12.99
N PHE A 85 -11.83 -37.13 13.93
CA PHE A 85 -10.56 -36.85 14.59
C PHE A 85 -10.04 -38.10 15.33
N ASN A 86 -8.84 -38.52 14.96
CA ASN A 86 -8.13 -39.64 15.58
C ASN A 86 -6.68 -39.24 15.84
N GLU A 87 -6.31 -39.05 17.12
CA GLU A 87 -4.96 -38.65 17.53
C GLU A 87 -3.87 -39.68 17.18
N SER A 88 -4.27 -40.91 16.82
CA SER A 88 -3.35 -41.95 16.36
C SER A 88 -3.17 -41.98 14.85
N ASP A 89 -3.91 -41.15 14.09
CA ASP A 89 -3.77 -41.00 12.64
C ASP A 89 -2.77 -39.87 12.33
N PRO A 90 -1.56 -40.19 11.83
CA PRO A 90 -0.54 -39.18 11.54
C PRO A 90 -1.00 -38.13 10.52
N GLU A 91 -1.83 -38.51 9.54
CA GLU A 91 -2.28 -37.57 8.50
C GLU A 91 -3.24 -36.52 9.07
N ILE A 92 -4.10 -36.93 10.01
CA ILE A 92 -5.03 -36.01 10.70
C ILE A 92 -4.24 -35.06 11.62
N VAL A 93 -3.24 -35.59 12.33
CA VAL A 93 -2.38 -34.78 13.21
C VAL A 93 -1.58 -33.77 12.40
N GLU A 94 -0.96 -34.18 11.29
CA GLU A 94 -0.21 -33.27 10.40
C GLU A 94 -1.11 -32.16 9.84
N LEU A 95 -2.32 -32.51 9.38
CA LEU A 95 -3.28 -31.54 8.87
C LEU A 95 -3.73 -30.54 9.94
N ALA A 96 -3.91 -31.00 11.19
CA ALA A 96 -4.27 -30.14 12.32
C ALA A 96 -3.12 -29.19 12.71
N ILE A 97 -1.87 -29.65 12.62
CA ILE A 97 -0.68 -28.82 12.82
C ILE A 97 -0.59 -27.75 11.73
N GLU A 98 -0.74 -28.12 10.46
CA GLU A 98 -0.75 -27.17 9.33
C GLU A 98 -1.82 -26.09 9.51
N TRP A 99 -3.03 -26.49 9.95
CA TRP A 99 -4.10 -25.53 10.25
C TRP A 99 -3.76 -24.58 11.39
N TRP A 100 -3.16 -25.10 12.48
CA TRP A 100 -2.74 -24.28 13.61
C TRP A 100 -1.66 -23.26 13.20
N GLU A 101 -0.64 -23.70 12.47
CA GLU A 101 0.43 -22.85 11.96
C GLU A 101 -0.10 -21.74 11.04
N MET A 102 -1.09 -22.04 10.18
CA MET A 102 -1.74 -21.03 9.36
C MET A 102 -2.57 -20.03 10.18
N CYS A 103 -3.22 -20.47 11.25
CA CYS A 103 -3.91 -19.58 12.18
C CYS A 103 -2.93 -18.63 12.89
N GLU A 104 -1.79 -19.14 13.36
CA GLU A 104 -0.73 -18.32 13.96
C GLU A 104 -0.19 -17.30 12.95
N GLU A 105 0.09 -17.73 11.72
CA GLU A 105 0.54 -16.83 10.65
C GLU A 105 -0.49 -15.73 10.35
N GLY A 106 -1.78 -16.06 10.42
CA GLY A 106 -2.87 -15.10 10.29
C GLY A 106 -2.86 -14.02 11.38
N ILE A 107 -2.58 -14.40 12.63
CA ILE A 107 -2.46 -13.46 13.75
C ILE A 107 -1.25 -12.55 13.54
N GLU A 108 -0.09 -13.12 13.22
CA GLU A 108 1.14 -12.35 12.98
C GLU A 108 0.99 -11.35 11.82
N ASN A 109 0.34 -11.76 10.72
CA ASN A 109 0.10 -10.88 9.58
C ASN A 109 -0.88 -9.74 9.94
N MET A 110 -1.88 -10.00 10.78
CA MET A 110 -2.79 -8.97 11.27
C MET A 110 -2.10 -7.96 12.17
N ASP A 111 -1.25 -8.42 13.09
CA ASP A 111 -0.44 -7.55 13.95
C ASP A 111 0.50 -6.68 13.12
N PHE A 112 1.16 -7.28 12.12
CA PHE A 112 1.97 -6.55 11.14
C PHE A 112 1.16 -5.48 10.40
N CYS A 113 -0.06 -5.81 9.94
CA CYS A 113 -0.93 -4.88 9.25
C CYS A 113 -1.35 -3.72 10.18
N ASP A 114 -1.69 -3.98 11.44
CA ASP A 114 -2.09 -2.91 12.37
C ASP A 114 -0.91 -1.99 12.72
N GLN A 115 0.28 -2.54 12.96
CA GLN A 115 1.49 -1.74 13.17
C GLN A 115 1.79 -0.85 11.96
N THR A 116 1.72 -1.41 10.75
CA THR A 116 1.95 -0.67 9.51
C THR A 116 0.88 0.41 9.31
N LEU A 117 -0.39 0.14 9.64
CA LEU A 117 -1.46 1.14 9.64
C LEU A 117 -1.23 2.23 10.69
N GLY A 118 -0.67 1.89 11.86
CA GLY A 118 -0.24 2.83 12.89
C GLY A 118 0.75 3.86 12.34
N LEU A 119 1.83 3.38 11.72
CA LEU A 119 2.86 4.21 11.09
C LEU A 119 2.30 5.04 9.94
N LEU A 120 1.45 4.44 9.10
CA LEU A 120 0.79 5.13 8.01
C LEU A 120 -0.07 6.29 8.54
N ARG A 121 -0.86 6.07 9.60
CA ARG A 121 -1.68 7.10 10.26
C ARG A 121 -0.84 8.22 10.87
N GLU A 122 0.31 7.90 11.45
CA GLU A 122 1.24 8.91 11.95
C GLU A 122 1.81 9.78 10.82
N ALA A 123 2.29 9.15 9.76
CA ALA A 123 2.78 9.85 8.58
C ALA A 123 1.70 10.73 7.95
N GLN A 124 0.43 10.26 7.92
CA GLN A 124 -0.71 11.07 7.47
C GLN A 124 -0.88 12.34 8.30
N ARG A 125 -0.84 12.23 9.64
CA ARG A 125 -0.93 13.40 10.53
C ARG A 125 0.21 14.39 10.25
N GLY A 126 1.43 13.88 10.09
CA GLY A 126 2.61 14.69 9.77
C GLY A 126 2.58 15.36 8.40
N LEU A 127 1.72 14.90 7.48
CA LEU A 127 1.59 15.42 6.12
C LEU A 127 0.29 16.19 5.88
N ALA A 128 -0.68 16.14 6.79
CA ALA A 128 -2.07 16.56 6.55
C ALA A 128 -2.19 18.00 6.00
N HIS A 129 -1.32 18.90 6.46
CA HIS A 129 -1.29 20.30 6.04
C HIS A 129 -0.61 20.55 4.70
N THR A 130 0.07 19.55 4.14
CA THR A 130 0.87 19.72 2.93
C THR A 130 0.02 19.63 1.66
N PRO A 131 0.36 20.37 0.60
CA PRO A 131 -0.31 20.24 -0.70
C PRO A 131 -0.12 18.85 -1.32
N VAL A 132 0.96 18.14 -0.94
CA VAL A 132 1.23 16.76 -1.35
C VAL A 132 0.17 15.83 -0.79
N TYR A 133 -0.11 15.88 0.51
CA TYR A 133 -1.13 15.02 1.09
C TYR A 133 -2.53 15.29 0.54
N ARG A 134 -2.90 16.57 0.37
CA ARG A 134 -4.17 16.93 -0.27
C ARG A 134 -4.26 16.40 -1.69
N GLY A 135 -3.18 16.48 -2.47
CA GLY A 135 -3.12 15.94 -3.83
C GLY A 135 -3.27 14.41 -3.86
N LEU A 136 -2.60 13.72 -2.94
CA LEU A 136 -2.70 12.29 -2.76
C LEU A 136 -4.12 11.86 -2.35
N TYR A 137 -4.73 12.56 -1.39
CA TYR A 137 -6.09 12.28 -0.94
C TYR A 137 -7.09 12.44 -2.09
N ASP A 138 -6.98 13.50 -2.89
CA ASP A 138 -7.84 13.72 -4.05
C ASP A 138 -7.71 12.63 -5.12
N THR A 139 -6.46 12.22 -5.41
CA THR A 139 -6.15 11.14 -6.36
C THR A 139 -6.70 9.79 -5.87
N ARG A 140 -6.73 9.55 -4.56
CA ARG A 140 -7.35 8.36 -3.95
C ARG A 140 -8.88 8.45 -3.92
N GLY A 141 -9.43 9.58 -3.51
CA GLY A 141 -10.85 9.75 -3.19
C GLY A 141 -11.78 9.90 -4.39
N LYS A 142 -11.42 10.69 -5.41
CA LYS A 142 -12.35 11.01 -6.52
C LYS A 142 -12.44 9.97 -7.63
N LYS A 143 -11.39 9.14 -7.80
CA LYS A 143 -11.37 8.11 -8.84
C LYS A 143 -11.13 6.70 -8.32
N GLY A 144 -10.75 6.52 -7.05
CA GLY A 144 -10.43 5.20 -6.50
C GLY A 144 -9.32 4.44 -7.25
N MET A 145 -8.65 5.08 -8.21
CA MET A 145 -7.83 4.46 -9.26
C MET A 145 -6.39 4.96 -9.27
N GLY A 146 -5.95 5.70 -8.25
CA GLY A 146 -4.54 6.13 -8.16
C GLY A 146 -3.55 4.96 -8.21
N HIS A 147 -3.94 3.78 -7.69
CA HIS A 147 -3.17 2.56 -7.85
C HIS A 147 -3.13 2.12 -9.32
N TRP A 148 -4.22 2.24 -10.10
CA TRP A 148 -4.32 1.88 -11.52
C TRP A 148 -3.60 2.77 -12.54
N SER A 149 -2.70 3.66 -12.11
CA SER A 149 -1.91 4.45 -13.07
C SER A 149 -1.19 3.53 -14.07
N SER A 150 -1.06 3.98 -15.33
CA SER A 150 -0.37 3.21 -16.37
C SER A 150 1.05 2.80 -15.96
N TRP A 151 1.74 3.68 -15.23
CA TRP A 151 3.07 3.40 -14.72
C TRP A 151 3.08 2.31 -13.64
N LEU A 152 2.18 2.34 -12.66
CA LEU A 152 2.11 1.30 -11.62
C LEU A 152 1.71 -0.06 -12.20
N ARG A 153 0.81 -0.08 -13.20
CA ARG A 153 0.48 -1.30 -13.95
C ARG A 153 1.70 -1.85 -14.68
N ALA A 154 2.46 -0.99 -15.37
CA ALA A 154 3.67 -1.38 -16.07
C ALA A 154 4.76 -1.87 -15.10
N ARG A 155 4.92 -1.23 -13.93
CA ARG A 155 5.82 -1.69 -12.86
C ARG A 155 5.43 -3.08 -12.35
N CYS A 156 4.15 -3.29 -12.05
CA CYS A 156 3.63 -4.60 -11.62
C CYS A 156 3.88 -5.67 -12.70
N ALA A 157 3.56 -5.38 -13.97
CA ALA A 157 3.79 -6.32 -15.07
C ALA A 157 5.30 -6.63 -15.28
N LYS A 158 6.17 -5.62 -15.21
CA LYS A 158 7.63 -5.79 -15.35
C LYS A 158 8.22 -6.64 -14.22
N ALA A 159 7.64 -6.59 -13.03
CA ALA A 159 8.03 -7.43 -11.90
C ALA A 159 7.44 -8.85 -11.97
N GLY A 160 6.78 -9.24 -13.07
CA GLY A 160 6.11 -10.56 -13.20
C GLY A 160 4.75 -10.64 -12.50
N GLY A 161 4.25 -9.52 -11.95
CA GLY A 161 2.99 -9.47 -11.22
C GLY A 161 1.75 -9.57 -12.10
N CYS A 162 0.59 -9.67 -11.46
CA CYS A 162 -0.71 -9.95 -12.10
C CYS A 162 -1.16 -8.96 -13.19
N CYS A 163 -0.55 -7.77 -13.30
CA CYS A 163 -0.87 -6.82 -14.38
C CYS A 163 -0.39 -7.26 -15.77
N GLY A 164 0.63 -8.10 -15.84
CA GLY A 164 1.14 -8.69 -17.09
C GLY A 164 0.52 -10.05 -17.42
N ARG A 165 -0.38 -10.55 -16.57
CA ARG A 165 -0.90 -11.93 -16.63
C ARG A 165 -2.42 -11.98 -16.89
N PRO A 166 -2.94 -13.10 -17.42
CA PRO A 166 -4.38 -13.27 -17.64
C PRO A 166 -5.22 -13.27 -16.35
N CYS A 167 -4.66 -13.67 -15.21
CA CYS A 167 -5.39 -13.82 -13.94
C CYS A 167 -5.98 -12.50 -13.41
N GLN A 168 -5.28 -11.38 -13.64
CA GLN A 168 -5.66 -10.03 -13.23
C GLN A 168 -6.13 -9.90 -11.76
N CYS A 169 -5.60 -10.70 -10.82
CA CYS A 169 -6.00 -10.68 -9.41
C CYS A 169 -5.89 -9.29 -8.77
N CYS A 170 -5.00 -8.43 -9.30
CA CYS A 170 -4.89 -7.03 -8.89
C CYS A 170 -6.22 -6.24 -9.00
N ARG A 171 -7.16 -6.65 -9.87
CA ARG A 171 -8.49 -6.05 -10.07
C ARG A 171 -9.57 -6.53 -9.13
N ARG A 172 -9.36 -7.67 -8.48
CA ARG A 172 -10.35 -8.27 -7.58
C ARG A 172 -10.42 -7.47 -6.28
N GLU A 173 -11.58 -7.53 -5.64
CA GLU A 173 -11.69 -7.07 -4.27
C GLU A 173 -10.70 -7.83 -3.38
N ARG A 174 -10.19 -7.15 -2.35
CA ARG A 174 -9.30 -7.76 -1.36
C ARG A 174 -10.12 -8.42 -0.27
N ASP A 175 -9.42 -9.14 0.60
CA ASP A 175 -10.02 -9.82 1.75
C ASP A 175 -11.02 -8.92 2.50
N HIS A 176 -12.04 -9.55 3.08
CA HIS A 176 -13.14 -8.88 3.74
C HIS A 176 -12.71 -7.96 4.90
N LEU A 177 -11.57 -8.24 5.54
CA LEU A 177 -10.97 -7.40 6.59
C LEU A 177 -10.37 -6.11 6.02
N PHE A 178 -10.02 -6.11 4.73
CA PHE A 178 -9.34 -5.01 4.05
C PHE A 178 -10.08 -4.51 2.80
N LYS A 179 -11.42 -4.59 2.77
CA LYS A 179 -12.27 -4.17 1.62
C LYS A 179 -11.99 -2.75 1.10
N MET A 180 -11.58 -1.85 1.99
CA MET A 180 -11.25 -0.47 1.64
C MET A 180 -9.83 -0.31 1.08
N TRP A 181 -8.96 -1.30 1.26
CA TRP A 181 -7.59 -1.24 0.81
C TRP A 181 -7.50 -1.52 -0.69
N ARG A 182 -6.91 -0.57 -1.42
CA ARG A 182 -6.76 -0.65 -2.88
C ARG A 182 -5.30 -0.42 -3.29
N GLY A 183 -4.72 -1.46 -3.87
CA GLY A 183 -3.29 -1.58 -4.17
C GLY A 183 -2.98 -2.55 -5.30
N HIS A 184 -1.76 -2.51 -5.81
CA HIS A 184 -1.31 -3.41 -6.88
C HIS A 184 -0.81 -4.73 -6.31
N CYS A 185 -0.83 -5.79 -7.13
CA CYS A 185 -0.28 -7.06 -6.69
C CYS A 185 1.22 -6.96 -6.42
N THR A 186 1.62 -7.52 -5.29
CA THR A 186 3.00 -7.84 -4.94
C THR A 186 3.26 -9.32 -5.25
N ASP A 187 4.44 -9.80 -4.91
CA ASP A 187 4.79 -11.23 -4.94
C ASP A 187 3.98 -12.07 -3.93
N ALA A 188 3.51 -11.49 -2.82
CA ALA A 188 2.71 -12.17 -1.80
C ALA A 188 1.25 -12.49 -2.20
N CYS A 189 0.87 -12.26 -3.44
CA CYS A 189 -0.44 -12.66 -3.95
C CYS A 189 -0.45 -14.17 -4.21
N ARG A 190 -1.48 -14.94 -3.80
CA ARG A 190 -1.58 -16.40 -4.05
C ARG A 190 -1.20 -16.79 -5.48
N CYS A 191 -1.81 -16.14 -6.47
CA CYS A 191 -1.55 -16.41 -7.88
C CYS A 191 -0.09 -16.13 -8.31
N CYS A 192 0.57 -15.20 -7.63
CA CYS A 192 1.96 -14.81 -7.85
C CYS A 192 2.90 -15.83 -7.21
N MET A 193 2.62 -16.25 -5.97
CA MET A 193 3.34 -17.31 -5.26
C MET A 193 3.26 -18.65 -6.00
N GLU A 194 2.05 -19.08 -6.39
CA GLU A 194 1.83 -20.28 -7.21
C GLU A 194 2.61 -20.23 -8.54
N HIS A 195 2.65 -19.07 -9.19
CA HIS A 195 3.38 -18.91 -10.44
C HIS A 195 4.90 -18.96 -10.25
N ALA A 196 5.39 -18.43 -9.13
CA ALA A 196 6.80 -18.47 -8.79
C ALA A 196 7.24 -19.87 -8.32
N GLY A 197 6.30 -20.79 -8.05
CA GLY A 197 6.60 -22.08 -7.43
C GLY A 197 7.12 -21.92 -6.00
N VAL A 198 6.74 -20.81 -5.36
CA VAL A 198 7.20 -20.40 -4.03
C VAL A 198 6.05 -20.69 -3.08
N ASP A 199 6.15 -21.77 -2.32
CA ASP A 199 5.25 -22.11 -1.21
C ASP A 199 5.88 -21.64 0.11
N VAL A 200 6.26 -20.36 0.11
CA VAL A 200 7.03 -19.80 1.22
C VAL A 200 6.03 -19.01 2.05
N SER A 201 5.85 -19.44 3.30
CA SER A 201 5.43 -18.55 4.40
C SER A 201 6.14 -17.22 4.17
N ALA A 202 5.40 -16.14 3.93
CA ALA A 202 6.05 -14.87 3.71
C ALA A 202 6.93 -14.62 4.95
N GLY A 203 8.26 -14.58 4.79
CA GLY A 203 9.15 -14.38 5.93
C GLY A 203 8.72 -13.15 6.74
N SER A 204 9.24 -13.01 7.96
CA SER A 204 8.88 -11.88 8.84
C SER A 204 8.89 -10.57 8.06
N LEU A 205 7.71 -9.97 7.90
CA LEU A 205 7.57 -8.74 7.15
C LEU A 205 8.03 -7.60 8.06
N ASP A 206 8.99 -6.81 7.59
CA ASP A 206 9.35 -5.57 8.26
C ASP A 206 8.24 -4.55 7.99
N CYS A 207 7.66 -3.97 9.05
CA CYS A 207 6.62 -2.93 8.96
C CYS A 207 7.19 -1.56 8.56
N THR A 208 8.53 -1.45 8.48
CA THR A 208 9.29 -0.26 8.11
C THR A 208 10.25 -0.46 6.93
N PRO A 209 9.92 -1.21 5.86
CA PRO A 209 10.86 -1.38 4.78
C PRO A 209 10.98 -0.02 4.07
N GLY A 210 12.17 0.56 4.12
CA GLY A 210 12.47 1.79 3.39
C GLY A 210 12.15 1.60 1.90
N LEU A 211 11.70 2.64 1.21
CA LEU A 211 11.52 2.57 -0.24
C LEU A 211 12.85 2.16 -0.89
N ALA A 212 12.80 1.28 -1.89
CA ALA A 212 13.97 0.86 -2.66
C ALA A 212 14.62 1.99 -3.48
N PHE A 213 14.06 3.19 -3.46
CA PHE A 213 14.52 4.36 -4.19
C PHE A 213 14.23 5.64 -3.40
N ASP A 214 15.08 6.65 -3.57
CA ASP A 214 14.87 7.95 -2.96
C ASP A 214 13.75 8.73 -3.69
N ILE A 215 12.81 9.28 -2.91
CA ILE A 215 11.76 10.19 -3.37
C ILE A 215 12.09 11.65 -3.08
N GLY A 216 13.25 11.91 -2.48
CA GLY A 216 13.70 13.18 -1.97
C GLY A 216 13.89 14.28 -3.02
N PRO A 217 14.23 15.50 -2.56
CA PRO A 217 14.24 16.71 -3.37
C PRO A 217 15.28 16.68 -4.50
N GLY A 218 16.34 15.86 -4.37
CA GLY A 218 17.36 15.68 -5.39
C GLY A 218 16.79 15.10 -6.69
N LYS A 219 15.60 14.49 -6.64
CA LYS A 219 14.91 13.94 -7.82
C LYS A 219 15.82 12.97 -8.58
N GLU A 220 16.77 12.31 -7.93
CA GLU A 220 17.81 11.55 -8.64
C GLU A 220 17.23 10.27 -9.23
N HIS A 221 16.31 9.61 -8.51
CA HIS A 221 15.66 8.38 -8.96
C HIS A 221 14.40 8.65 -9.79
N LYS A 222 14.37 8.11 -11.01
CA LYS A 222 13.23 8.20 -11.92
C LYS A 222 11.99 7.54 -11.33
N GLU A 223 12.19 6.43 -10.64
CA GLU A 223 11.20 5.60 -9.97
C GLU A 223 10.45 6.40 -8.91
N GLY A 224 11.19 7.10 -8.03
CA GLY A 224 10.58 7.95 -7.00
C GLY A 224 9.73 9.08 -7.58
N ARG A 225 10.21 9.72 -8.65
CA ARG A 225 9.44 10.76 -9.36
C ARG A 225 8.16 10.21 -9.97
N MET A 226 8.23 9.03 -10.57
CA MET A 226 7.08 8.38 -11.20
C MET A 226 6.07 7.86 -10.17
N LEU A 227 6.54 7.37 -9.02
CA LEU A 227 5.69 6.99 -7.90
C LEU A 227 4.91 8.19 -7.38
N VAL A 228 5.59 9.30 -7.05
CA VAL A 228 4.95 10.54 -6.59
C VAL A 228 4.00 11.08 -7.66
N LYS A 229 4.41 11.11 -8.94
CA LYS A 229 3.53 11.53 -10.04
C LYS A 229 2.24 10.69 -10.07
N SER A 230 2.37 9.38 -10.00
CA SER A 230 1.24 8.45 -10.14
C SER A 230 0.30 8.51 -8.94
N LEU A 231 0.85 8.50 -7.72
CA LEU A 231 0.07 8.40 -6.49
C LEU A 231 -0.42 9.74 -5.94
N VAL A 232 0.38 10.81 -6.13
CA VAL A 232 0.07 12.14 -5.58
C VAL A 232 -0.62 13.00 -6.62
N TRP A 233 -0.09 13.08 -7.84
CA TRP A 233 -0.55 14.06 -8.82
C TRP A 233 -1.57 13.53 -9.83
N GLY A 234 -1.68 12.20 -9.94
CA GLY A 234 -2.41 11.54 -11.00
C GLY A 234 -1.57 11.42 -12.28
N GLY A 235 -1.74 10.29 -12.98
CA GLY A 235 -1.13 10.00 -14.27
C GLY A 235 -1.80 10.73 -15.42
#